data_AF-A0A1I1N320-F1
#
_entry.id   AF-A0A1I1N320-F1
#
_cell.length_a   1.000
_cell.length_b   1.000
_cell.length_c   1.000
_cell.angle_alpha   90.00
_cell.angle_beta   90.00
_cell.angle_gamma   90.00
#
_symmetry.space_group_name_H-M   'P 1'
#
loop_
_entity.id
_entity.type
_entity.pdbx_description
1 polymer ?
#
loop_
_entity_poly.entity_id
_entity_poly.type
_entity_poly.pdbx_seq_one_letter_code
_entity_poly.pdbx_strand_id
1 'polypeptide(L)'
;MFKISYKIFENNSLDEMELNGADGYFQFEIDNETYGILIPEDIDEFSVSIYWWLYYFSKAILILKTESYVLISDIDKPKIWIELIREKNIVKISKVTADKPEGSGAIETKKMPNLIQYWKDKQVNYENLKTELVNKTKLYIKEMRALNNEGNRNILNLESLLLEIEK
;
A
#
# COMPACT_ATOMS: atom_id res chain seq x y z
N MET A 1 12.04 -12.03 -1.27
CA MET A 1 12.29 -10.61 -1.68
C MET A 1 10.95 -9.92 -1.85
N PHE A 2 10.79 -8.69 -1.38
CA PHE A 2 9.54 -7.92 -1.52
C PHE A 2 9.70 -6.87 -2.63
N LYS A 3 8.70 -6.75 -3.51
CA LYS A 3 8.74 -5.83 -4.66
C LYS A 3 7.36 -5.24 -4.90
N ILE A 4 7.30 -3.94 -5.18
CA ILE A 4 6.08 -3.25 -5.61
C ILE A 4 6.19 -2.88 -7.09
N SER A 5 5.11 -3.11 -7.82
CA SER A 5 4.94 -2.72 -9.21
C SER A 5 3.58 -2.05 -9.37
N TYR A 6 3.51 -0.99 -10.16
CA TYR A 6 2.24 -0.33 -10.47
C TYR A 6 2.26 0.21 -11.89
N LYS A 7 1.07 0.51 -12.42
CA LYS A 7 0.84 1.21 -13.68
C LYS A 7 -0.25 2.24 -13.45
N ILE A 8 0.07 3.52 -13.59
CA ILE A 8 -0.89 4.61 -13.41
C ILE A 8 -1.81 4.71 -14.63
N PHE A 9 -3.08 5.00 -14.39
CA PHE A 9 -4.03 5.38 -15.44
C PHE A 9 -4.19 6.90 -15.42
N GLU A 10 -3.89 7.53 -16.55
CA GLU A 10 -4.07 8.97 -16.71
C GLU A 10 -5.52 9.26 -17.10
N ASN A 11 -6.15 10.18 -16.37
CA ASN A 11 -7.48 10.66 -16.72
C ASN A 11 -7.39 12.15 -17.09
N ASN A 12 -7.51 12.41 -18.39
CA ASN A 12 -7.39 13.75 -18.99
C ASN A 12 -8.58 14.67 -18.70
N SER A 13 -9.57 14.22 -17.93
CA SER A 13 -10.83 14.93 -17.67
C SER A 13 -11.16 15.14 -16.20
N LEU A 14 -10.17 15.05 -15.31
CA LEU A 14 -10.36 15.26 -13.88
C LEU A 14 -10.39 16.75 -13.50
N ASP A 15 -11.14 17.07 -12.44
CA ASP A 15 -11.09 18.39 -11.81
C ASP A 15 -9.67 18.66 -11.27
N GLU A 16 -9.21 19.92 -11.29
CA GLU A 16 -7.87 20.31 -10.82
C GLU A 16 -7.58 19.91 -9.35
N MET A 17 -8.63 19.65 -8.56
CA MET A 17 -8.51 19.21 -7.17
C MET A 17 -8.40 17.69 -7.00
N GLU A 18 -8.74 16.92 -8.02
CA GLU A 18 -8.59 15.46 -8.02
C GLU A 18 -7.16 15.07 -8.35
N LEU A 19 -6.73 13.88 -7.90
CA LEU A 19 -5.38 13.39 -8.15
C LEU A 19 -5.38 12.58 -9.46
N ASN A 20 -4.90 13.17 -10.55
CA ASN A 20 -4.66 12.45 -11.79
C ASN A 20 -3.54 11.43 -11.60
N GLY A 21 -3.78 10.19 -12.02
CA GLY A 21 -2.90 9.05 -11.79
C GLY A 21 -3.07 8.38 -10.42
N ALA A 22 -4.12 8.73 -9.66
CA ALA A 22 -4.46 8.08 -8.39
C ALA A 22 -4.75 6.58 -8.52
N ASP A 23 -5.36 6.21 -9.65
CA ASP A 23 -5.86 4.87 -9.91
C ASP A 23 -5.07 4.20 -11.03
N GLY A 24 -5.16 2.87 -11.05
CA GLY A 24 -4.52 2.03 -12.04
C GLY A 24 -4.25 0.66 -11.45
N TYR A 25 -3.16 0.02 -11.88
CA TYR A 25 -2.77 -1.27 -11.34
C TYR A 25 -1.78 -1.12 -10.20
N PHE A 26 -2.01 -1.87 -9.12
CA PHE A 26 -1.07 -2.04 -8.03
C PHE A 26 -0.85 -3.52 -7.76
N GLN A 27 0.41 -3.92 -7.66
CA GLN A 27 0.84 -5.28 -7.36
C GLN A 27 2.02 -5.24 -6.39
N PHE A 28 2.03 -6.18 -5.45
CA PHE A 28 3.26 -6.52 -4.75
C PHE A 28 3.54 -8.02 -4.79
N GLU A 29 4.82 -8.35 -4.74
CA GLU A 29 5.33 -9.71 -4.82
C GLU A 29 6.17 -9.97 -3.57
N ILE A 30 5.96 -11.14 -2.94
CA ILE A 30 6.83 -11.63 -1.88
C ILE A 30 7.16 -13.10 -2.11
N ASP A 31 8.45 -13.34 -2.35
CA ASP A 31 8.98 -14.64 -2.78
C ASP A 31 8.31 -15.11 -4.09
N ASN A 32 7.37 -16.05 -4.01
CA ASN A 32 6.63 -16.59 -5.17
C ASN A 32 5.13 -16.26 -5.12
N GLU A 33 4.69 -15.45 -4.16
CA GLU A 33 3.30 -15.02 -4.05
C GLU A 33 3.14 -13.59 -4.56
N THR A 34 2.00 -13.33 -5.20
CA THR A 34 1.70 -12.05 -5.83
C THR A 34 0.32 -11.58 -5.42
N TYR A 35 0.25 -10.40 -4.80
CA TYR A 35 -1.01 -9.70 -4.53
C TYR A 35 -1.26 -8.60 -5.55
N GLY A 36 -2.51 -8.46 -5.99
CA GLY A 36 -2.90 -7.43 -6.95
C GLY A 36 -2.83 -7.92 -8.39
N ILE A 37 -2.94 -6.98 -9.33
CA ILE A 37 -2.97 -7.23 -10.77
C ILE A 37 -1.99 -6.25 -11.41
N LEU A 38 -1.28 -6.72 -12.43
CA LEU A 38 -0.49 -5.89 -13.32
C LEU A 38 -0.49 -6.51 -14.72
N ILE A 39 -1.22 -5.90 -15.65
CA ILE A 39 -1.34 -6.37 -17.04
C ILE A 39 -0.99 -5.26 -18.03
N PRO A 40 -0.65 -5.60 -19.29
CA PRO A 40 -0.30 -4.61 -20.31
C PRO A 40 -1.45 -3.68 -20.69
N GLU A 41 -2.67 -4.21 -20.79
CA GLU A 41 -3.86 -3.48 -21.22
C GLU A 41 -4.48 -2.64 -20.10
N ASP A 42 -4.99 -1.46 -20.43
CA ASP A 42 -5.72 -0.61 -19.47
C ASP A 42 -7.19 -1.04 -19.41
N ILE A 43 -7.53 -1.79 -18.35
CA ILE A 43 -8.86 -2.31 -18.07
C ILE A 43 -9.30 -1.72 -16.74
N ASP A 44 -10.17 -0.71 -16.81
CA ASP A 44 -10.60 0.10 -15.67
C ASP A 44 -11.28 -0.72 -14.55
N GLU A 45 -11.99 -1.81 -14.90
CA GLU A 45 -12.63 -2.73 -13.94
C GLU A 45 -11.64 -3.39 -12.97
N PHE A 46 -10.37 -3.50 -13.37
CA PHE A 46 -9.31 -4.07 -12.53
C PHE A 46 -8.47 -2.99 -11.84
N SER A 47 -8.80 -1.71 -12.02
CA SER A 47 -8.09 -0.62 -11.39
C SER A 47 -8.36 -0.59 -9.88
N VAL A 48 -7.36 -0.12 -9.15
CA VAL A 48 -7.39 0.12 -7.72
C VAL A 48 -6.68 1.45 -7.44
N SER A 49 -6.92 2.02 -6.27
CA SER A 49 -6.23 3.25 -5.90
C SER A 49 -4.78 2.98 -5.47
N ILE A 50 -3.84 3.28 -6.36
CA ILE A 50 -2.39 3.18 -6.13
C ILE A 50 -2.00 4.12 -4.98
N TYR A 51 -2.59 5.32 -4.96
CA TYR A 51 -2.39 6.29 -3.89
C TYR A 51 -2.63 5.68 -2.51
N TRP A 52 -3.81 5.08 -2.31
CA TRP A 52 -4.19 4.54 -1.01
C TRP A 52 -3.33 3.34 -0.61
N TRP A 53 -2.96 2.48 -1.55
CA TRP A 53 -2.01 1.39 -1.28
C TRP A 53 -0.67 1.92 -0.76
N LEU A 54 -0.04 2.86 -1.46
CA LEU A 54 1.24 3.44 -1.06
C LEU A 54 1.11 4.21 0.27
N TYR A 55 0.02 4.94 0.46
CA TYR A 55 -0.27 5.67 1.70
C TYR A 55 -0.39 4.70 2.89
N TYR A 56 -1.19 3.64 2.78
CA TYR A 56 -1.41 2.73 3.89
C TYR A 56 -0.20 1.86 4.19
N PHE A 57 0.55 1.42 3.18
CA PHE A 57 1.84 0.79 3.43
C PHE A 57 2.82 1.74 4.14
N SER A 58 2.85 3.02 3.76
CA SER A 58 3.72 4.02 4.39
C SER A 58 3.37 4.22 5.86
N LYS A 59 2.08 4.34 6.18
CA LYS A 59 1.59 4.38 7.56
C LYS A 59 1.90 3.10 8.32
N ALA A 60 1.75 1.92 7.70
CA ALA A 60 2.09 0.65 8.32
C ALA A 60 3.59 0.56 8.68
N ILE A 61 4.49 1.04 7.82
CA ILE A 61 5.93 1.11 8.15
C ILE A 61 6.19 2.00 9.36
N LEU A 62 5.54 3.16 9.45
CA LEU A 62 5.67 4.04 10.62
C LEU A 62 5.17 3.35 11.90
N ILE A 63 4.02 2.69 11.86
CA ILE A 63 3.47 1.93 12.99
C ILE A 63 4.44 0.82 13.41
N LEU A 64 4.98 0.08 12.45
CA LEU A 64 5.94 -0.99 12.72
C LEU A 64 7.27 -0.51 13.32
N LYS A 65 7.54 0.80 13.37
CA LYS A 65 8.67 1.36 14.15
C LYS A 65 8.45 1.18 15.66
N THR A 66 7.21 1.24 16.13
CA THR A 66 6.86 1.25 17.56
C THR A 66 6.00 0.07 17.99
N GLU A 67 5.24 -0.52 17.06
CA GLU A 67 4.35 -1.65 17.29
C GLU A 67 4.81 -2.87 16.49
N SER A 68 4.44 -4.07 16.93
CA SER A 68 4.82 -5.32 16.27
C SER A 68 3.80 -5.83 15.26
N TYR A 69 2.61 -5.21 15.18
CA TYR A 69 1.48 -5.74 14.43
C TYR A 69 0.71 -4.64 13.71
N VAL A 70 0.40 -4.88 12.44
CA VAL A 70 -0.50 -4.01 11.67
C VAL A 70 -1.22 -4.80 10.58
N LEU A 71 -2.49 -4.47 10.35
CA LEU A 71 -3.31 -4.94 9.24
C LEU A 71 -3.59 -3.77 8.31
N ILE A 72 -3.48 -4.02 7.01
CA ILE A 72 -3.87 -3.09 5.95
C ILE A 72 -5.09 -3.69 5.24
N SER A 73 -6.21 -2.96 5.20
CA SER A 73 -7.41 -3.36 4.46
C SER A 73 -7.14 -3.20 2.96
N ASP A 74 -7.51 -4.19 2.17
CA ASP A 74 -7.87 -3.91 0.78
C ASP A 74 -9.21 -3.16 0.81
N ILE A 75 -9.22 -1.90 0.37
CA ILE A 75 -10.41 -1.05 0.42
C ILE A 75 -11.47 -1.46 -0.62
N ASP A 76 -11.04 -2.13 -1.68
CA ASP A 76 -11.89 -2.63 -2.76
C ASP A 76 -12.45 -4.02 -2.43
N LYS A 77 -11.77 -4.75 -1.53
CA LYS A 77 -12.14 -6.11 -1.10
C LYS A 77 -12.32 -6.14 0.43
N PRO A 78 -13.52 -5.85 0.96
CA PRO A 78 -13.74 -5.54 2.38
C PRO A 78 -13.41 -6.67 3.37
N LYS A 79 -13.18 -7.90 2.89
CA LYS A 79 -12.76 -9.05 3.73
C LYS A 79 -11.28 -9.36 3.64
N ILE A 80 -10.55 -8.73 2.72
CA ILE A 80 -9.14 -9.02 2.48
C ILE A 80 -8.27 -8.00 3.20
N TRP A 81 -7.25 -8.50 3.88
CA TRP A 81 -6.27 -7.71 4.57
C TRP A 81 -4.86 -8.21 4.27
N ILE A 82 -3.88 -7.33 4.38
CA ILE A 82 -2.47 -7.67 4.43
C ILE A 82 -2.00 -7.52 5.88
N GLU A 83 -1.64 -8.64 6.50
CA GLU A 83 -1.12 -8.70 7.86
C GLU A 83 0.39 -8.57 7.84
N LEU A 84 0.92 -7.65 8.64
CA LEU A 84 2.34 -7.46 8.86
C LEU A 84 2.66 -7.65 10.34
N ILE A 85 3.57 -8.57 10.65
CA ILE A 85 4.06 -8.84 12.00
C ILE A 85 5.58 -8.63 12.03
N ARG A 86 6.05 -7.65 12.79
CA ARG A 86 7.48 -7.36 12.93
C ARG A 86 8.07 -8.07 14.15
N GLU A 87 9.11 -8.84 13.90
CA GLU A 87 9.96 -9.49 14.90
C GLU A 87 11.41 -9.05 14.66
N LYS A 88 11.91 -8.13 15.48
CA LYS A 88 13.23 -7.48 15.30
C LYS A 88 13.35 -6.83 13.91
N ASN A 89 14.19 -7.38 13.03
CA ASN A 89 14.43 -6.88 11.68
C ASN A 89 13.74 -7.72 10.60
N ILE A 90 12.84 -8.63 10.98
CA ILE A 90 12.06 -9.45 10.06
C ILE A 90 10.60 -9.00 10.16
N VAL A 91 9.96 -8.86 9.01
CA VAL A 91 8.51 -8.67 8.91
C VAL A 91 7.94 -9.92 8.25
N LYS A 92 7.01 -10.57 8.93
CA LYS A 92 6.15 -11.61 8.38
C LYS A 92 4.95 -10.95 7.74
N ILE A 93 4.70 -11.27 6.48
CA ILE A 93 3.59 -10.75 5.70
C ILE A 93 2.68 -11.92 5.34
N SER A 94 1.38 -11.75 5.58
CA SER A 94 0.34 -12.72 5.19
C SER A 94 -0.80 -12.02 4.49
N LYS A 95 -1.41 -12.66 3.50
CA LYS A 95 -2.74 -12.28 3.02
C LYS A 95 -3.75 -12.91 3.96
N VAL A 96 -4.69 -12.16 4.52
CA VAL A 96 -5.63 -12.73 5.48
C VAL A 96 -7.06 -12.38 5.12
N THR A 97 -7.99 -13.24 5.49
CA THR A 97 -9.43 -12.94 5.41
C THR A 97 -9.99 -12.78 6.81
N ALA A 98 -10.72 -11.70 7.04
CA ALA A 98 -11.49 -11.46 8.25
C ALA A 98 -12.67 -10.54 7.93
N ASP A 99 -13.78 -10.71 8.63
CA ASP A 99 -14.89 -9.76 8.54
C ASP A 99 -14.44 -8.43 9.13
N LYS A 100 -14.67 -7.33 8.40
CA LYS A 100 -14.35 -5.97 8.86
C LYS A 100 -15.40 -5.52 9.86
N PRO A 101 -15.04 -5.34 11.15
CA PRO A 101 -15.96 -4.83 12.14
C PRO A 101 -16.47 -3.43 11.76
N GLU A 102 -17.69 -3.10 12.19
CA GLU A 102 -18.20 -1.74 12.06
C GLU A 102 -17.28 -0.77 12.81
N GLY A 103 -16.94 0.35 12.16
CA GLY A 103 -16.00 1.34 12.70
C GLY A 103 -14.52 1.04 12.47
N SER A 104 -14.16 -0.09 11.84
CA SER A 104 -12.77 -0.38 11.49
C SER A 104 -12.26 0.46 10.32
N GLY A 105 -11.00 0.90 10.44
CA GLY A 105 -10.30 1.71 9.45
C GLY A 105 -9.69 0.90 8.31
N ALA A 106 -8.91 1.59 7.47
CA ALA A 106 -8.05 0.94 6.48
C ALA A 106 -6.75 0.38 7.08
N ILE A 107 -6.42 0.79 8.32
CA ILE A 107 -5.28 0.29 9.08
C ILE A 107 -5.76 -0.07 10.48
N GLU A 108 -5.34 -1.23 10.96
CA GLU A 108 -5.69 -1.73 12.28
C GLU A 108 -4.46 -2.31 12.98
N THR A 109 -4.26 -1.97 14.25
CA THR A 109 -3.13 -2.48 15.04
C THR A 109 -3.52 -3.59 16.01
N LYS A 110 -4.78 -4.04 15.94
CA LYS A 110 -5.30 -5.15 16.71
C LYS A 110 -5.66 -6.30 15.79
N LYS A 111 -5.39 -7.52 16.25
CA LYS A 111 -5.73 -8.73 15.53
C LYS A 111 -7.25 -8.87 15.42
N MET A 112 -7.74 -9.11 14.21
CA MET A 112 -9.17 -9.34 13.96
C MET A 112 -9.62 -10.71 14.49
N PRO A 113 -10.87 -10.82 14.97
CA PRO A 113 -11.47 -12.11 15.28
C PRO A 113 -11.60 -12.98 14.01
N ASN A 114 -11.50 -14.30 14.15
CA ASN A 114 -11.68 -15.28 13.06
C ASN A 114 -10.77 -15.08 11.83
N LEU A 115 -9.59 -14.49 12.02
CA LEU A 115 -8.63 -14.26 10.94
C LEU A 115 -8.09 -15.59 10.39
N ILE A 116 -8.30 -15.79 9.08
CA ILE A 116 -7.77 -16.94 8.32
C ILE A 116 -6.61 -16.46 7.46
N GLN A 117 -5.45 -17.10 7.61
CA GLN A 117 -4.23 -16.73 6.90
C GLN A 117 -4.06 -17.51 5.59
N TYR A 118 -3.67 -16.79 4.55
CA TYR A 118 -3.20 -17.25 3.24
C TYR A 118 -1.82 -16.65 3.01
N TRP A 119 -0.98 -17.31 2.19
CA TRP A 119 0.42 -16.88 2.01
C TRP A 119 1.11 -16.61 3.34
N LYS A 120 0.97 -17.56 4.26
CA LYS A 120 1.27 -17.34 5.66
C LYS A 120 2.76 -17.08 5.89
N ASP A 121 3.03 -16.07 6.71
CA ASP A 121 4.33 -15.75 7.30
C ASP A 121 5.46 -15.63 6.27
N LYS A 122 5.19 -15.06 5.09
CA LYS A 122 6.24 -14.76 4.10
C LYS A 122 7.18 -13.72 4.70
N GLN A 123 8.48 -13.97 4.65
CA GLN A 123 9.43 -13.18 5.42
C GLN A 123 10.17 -12.19 4.54
N VAL A 124 10.26 -10.96 5.01
CA VAL A 124 11.10 -9.93 4.41
C VAL A 124 11.89 -9.22 5.51
N ASN A 125 13.11 -8.80 5.19
CA ASN A 125 13.84 -7.89 6.07
C ASN A 125 13.11 -6.53 6.14
N TYR A 126 12.96 -5.97 7.34
CA TYR A 126 12.25 -4.71 7.54
C TYR A 126 12.87 -3.55 6.75
N GLU A 127 14.20 -3.45 6.71
CA GLU A 127 14.87 -2.41 5.93
C GLU A 127 14.67 -2.62 4.42
N ASN A 128 14.69 -3.87 3.93
CA ASN A 128 14.40 -4.13 2.51
C ASN A 128 12.96 -3.74 2.13
N LEU A 129 11.98 -4.06 2.99
CA LEU A 129 10.59 -3.66 2.81
C LEU A 129 10.45 -2.13 2.81
N LYS A 130 11.05 -1.46 3.78
CA LYS A 130 11.07 0.00 3.90
C LYS A 130 11.70 0.64 2.66
N THR A 131 12.88 0.18 2.24
CA THR A 131 13.60 0.74 1.09
C THR A 131 12.80 0.60 -0.20
N GLU A 132 12.23 -0.59 -0.46
CA GLU A 132 11.38 -0.79 -1.65
C GLU A 132 10.19 0.15 -1.64
N LEU A 133 9.47 0.24 -0.52
CA LEU A 133 8.33 1.14 -0.39
C LEU A 133 8.72 2.60 -0.61
N VAL A 134 9.77 3.08 0.07
CA VAL A 134 10.24 4.47 -0.06
C VAL A 134 10.60 4.78 -1.51
N ASN A 135 11.35 3.89 -2.18
CA ASN A 135 11.76 4.10 -3.56
C ASN A 135 10.56 4.17 -4.51
N LYS A 136 9.58 3.28 -4.32
CA LYS A 136 8.40 3.20 -5.18
C LYS A 136 7.43 4.35 -4.96
N THR A 137 7.25 4.78 -3.71
CA THR A 137 6.47 5.97 -3.38
C THR A 137 7.13 7.25 -3.91
N LYS A 138 8.47 7.37 -3.84
CA LYS A 138 9.20 8.51 -4.44
C LYS A 138 9.03 8.57 -5.95
N LEU A 139 9.11 7.42 -6.64
CA LEU A 139 8.85 7.34 -8.08
C LEU A 139 7.42 7.79 -8.40
N TYR A 140 6.44 7.29 -7.65
CA TYR A 140 5.04 7.61 -7.85
C TYR A 140 4.77 9.11 -7.65
N ILE A 141 5.31 9.71 -6.57
CA ILE A 141 5.22 11.15 -6.34
C ILE A 141 5.78 11.95 -7.52
N LYS A 142 6.93 11.55 -8.07
CA LYS A 142 7.54 12.22 -9.22
C LYS A 142 6.61 12.18 -10.44
N GLU A 143 5.97 11.04 -10.70
CA GLU A 143 5.00 10.90 -11.79
C GLU A 143 3.74 11.74 -11.52
N MET A 144 3.21 11.73 -10.30
CA MET A 144 2.06 12.57 -9.93
C MET A 144 2.36 14.07 -10.07
N ARG A 145 3.57 14.51 -9.73
CA ARG A 145 4.00 15.92 -9.91
C ARG A 145 4.05 16.35 -11.38
N ALA A 146 4.22 15.42 -12.31
CA ALA A 146 4.18 15.73 -13.74
C ALA A 146 2.74 15.89 -14.26
N LEU A 147 1.76 15.31 -13.58
CA LEU A 147 0.36 15.24 -14.00
C LEU A 147 -0.56 16.21 -13.25
N ASN A 148 -0.11 16.76 -12.11
CA ASN A 148 -0.95 17.50 -11.17
C ASN A 148 -0.30 18.83 -10.75
N ASN A 149 -1.13 19.74 -10.21
CA ASN A 149 -0.66 21.00 -9.65
C ASN A 149 0.23 20.81 -8.40
N GLU A 150 1.13 21.76 -8.16
CA GLU A 150 2.07 21.73 -7.01
C GLU A 150 1.35 21.73 -5.65
N GLY A 151 0.13 22.26 -5.58
CA GLY A 151 -0.67 22.34 -4.36
C GLY A 151 -1.48 21.08 -4.02
N ASN A 152 -1.38 20.00 -4.82
CA ASN A 152 -2.21 18.82 -4.60
C ASN A 152 -1.92 18.18 -3.22
N ARG A 153 -2.94 18.20 -2.35
CA ARG A 153 -2.84 17.78 -0.94
C ARG A 153 -2.44 16.32 -0.79
N ASN A 154 -2.87 15.45 -1.70
CA ASN A 154 -2.56 14.02 -1.64
C ASN A 154 -1.06 13.78 -1.85
N ILE A 155 -0.46 14.50 -2.81
CA ILE A 155 0.99 14.43 -3.06
C ILE A 155 1.76 14.94 -1.83
N LEU A 156 1.37 16.09 -1.29
CA LEU A 156 1.99 16.66 -0.09
C LEU A 156 1.90 15.72 1.13
N ASN A 157 0.77 15.02 1.28
CA ASN A 157 0.59 14.03 2.35
C ASN A 157 1.55 12.84 2.21
N LEU A 158 1.76 12.31 1.00
CA LEU A 158 2.72 11.22 0.77
C LEU A 158 4.17 11.69 0.99
N GLU A 159 4.52 12.90 0.56
CA GLU A 159 5.84 13.49 0.81
C GLU A 159 6.10 13.62 2.31
N SER A 160 5.12 14.11 3.09
CA SER A 160 5.23 14.21 4.55
C SER A 160 5.46 12.83 5.19
N LEU A 161 4.75 11.80 4.75
CA LEU A 161 4.92 10.44 5.26
C LEU A 161 6.31 9.89 4.95
N LEU A 162 6.84 10.12 3.75
CA LEU A 162 8.20 9.69 3.42
C LEU A 162 9.24 10.35 4.31
N LEU A 163 9.11 11.66 4.56
CA LEU A 163 10.01 12.37 5.48
C LEU A 163 9.96 11.77 6.90
N GLU A 164 8.80 11.32 7.36
CA GLU A 164 8.68 10.63 8.66
C GLU A 164 9.29 9.22 8.65
N ILE A 165 9.21 8.50 7.53
CA ILE A 165 9.79 7.16 7.40
C ILE A 165 11.32 7.21 7.38
N GLU A 166 11.88 8.23 6.73
CA GLU A 166 13.33 8.40 6.55
C GLU A 166 14.05 8.97 7.78
N LYS A 167 13.32 9.58 8.72
CA LYS A 167 13.81 9.90 10.07
C LYS A 167 14.07 8.63 10.88
#